data_AF-A0A7L9V201-F1
#
_entry.id   AF-A0A7L9V201-F1
#
_cell.length_a   1.000
_cell.length_b   1.000
_cell.length_c   1.000
_cell.angle_alpha   90.00
_cell.angle_beta   90.00
_cell.angle_gamma   90.00
#
_symmetry.space_group_name_H-M   'P 1'
#
loop_
_entity.id
_entity.type
_entity.pdbx_description
1 polymer ?
#
loop_
_entity_poly.entity_id
_entity_poly.type
_entity_poly.pdbx_seq_one_letter_code
_entity_poly.pdbx_strand_id
1 'polypeptide(L)'
;MIRSGDFFDFHFDRDNNSMRKGKIIVASMMVLCVLIFVAAAAWFMLFQGEMTEPTEEEKQAAILHAAGLMKSETQDKKSVETLYHRYIIQRHVNLDSGELVAGSSADTARQKCEKLAPERDPAQVRQRCTVADVFFVKDKNNEIQQVIIPVTGKGAKSMMHAFLALGLDGRTVRNLYYYQQRETPFLGARVEDANWRKQWPGKRLLDNSGHPALKIVQDKPEHADEYTVDGISGATLTSTGVEKSINYWMGPQGYGQFLQRLASDRNNLNL
;
A
#
# COMPACT_ATOMS: atom_id res chain seq x y z
N MET A 1 95.76 29.61 4.86
CA MET A 1 96.06 29.51 6.31
C MET A 1 94.71 29.44 7.03
N ILE A 2 94.36 28.26 7.57
CA ILE A 2 93.58 27.99 8.82
C ILE A 2 92.49 29.04 9.18
N ARG A 3 91.18 28.75 9.31
CA ARG A 3 90.58 27.80 10.28
C ARG A 3 89.06 27.55 10.05
N SER A 4 88.60 26.43 10.60
CA SER A 4 87.23 25.97 10.91
C SER A 4 86.19 27.08 11.17
N GLY A 5 84.92 26.97 10.80
CA GLY A 5 84.02 25.83 11.01
C GLY A 5 83.05 26.22 12.13
N ASP A 6 81.77 26.40 11.80
CA ASP A 6 80.62 26.31 12.70
C ASP A 6 79.37 26.02 11.86
N PHE A 7 79.22 24.74 11.52
CA PHE A 7 77.99 24.16 11.02
C PHE A 7 77.11 23.89 12.24
N PHE A 8 76.23 24.83 12.58
CA PHE A 8 75.12 24.55 13.47
C PHE A 8 74.14 23.62 12.72
N ASP A 9 74.32 22.32 12.92
CA ASP A 9 73.36 21.30 12.51
C ASP A 9 72.08 21.52 13.33
N PHE A 10 71.12 22.23 12.75
CA PHE A 10 69.77 22.33 13.30
C PHE A 10 69.08 20.99 13.00
N HIS A 11 69.36 20.01 13.85
CA HIS A 11 68.67 18.72 13.85
C HIS A 11 67.19 18.99 14.11
N PHE A 12 66.40 19.06 13.04
CA PHE A 12 64.95 19.16 13.10
C PHE A 12 64.43 17.79 13.48
N ASP A 13 64.51 17.47 14.77
CA ASP A 13 63.94 16.25 15.32
C ASP A 13 62.41 16.40 15.25
N ARG A 14 61.84 15.99 14.11
CA ARG A 14 60.41 16.04 13.87
C ARG A 14 59.79 14.95 14.73
N ASP A 15 59.45 15.32 15.95
CA ASP A 15 58.89 14.48 17.02
C ASP A 15 58.15 13.26 16.46
N ASN A 16 58.83 12.10 16.48
CA ASN A 16 58.28 10.82 16.06
C ASN A 16 56.98 10.50 16.84
N ASN A 17 56.82 11.11 18.01
CA ASN A 17 55.64 11.07 18.86
C ASN A 17 54.42 11.80 18.23
N SER A 18 54.62 12.92 17.53
CA SER A 18 53.54 13.66 16.84
C SER A 18 52.99 12.88 15.64
N MET A 19 53.88 12.25 14.84
CA MET A 19 53.47 11.39 13.72
C MET A 19 52.78 10.10 14.19
N ARG A 20 53.23 9.50 15.30
CA ARG A 20 52.57 8.34 15.91
C ARG A 20 51.20 8.71 16.47
N LYS A 21 51.06 9.84 17.17
CA LYS A 21 49.78 10.36 17.66
C LYS A 21 48.80 10.65 16.52
N GLY A 22 49.26 11.27 15.42
CA GLY A 22 48.44 11.49 14.24
C GLY A 22 47.91 10.21 13.60
N LYS A 23 48.75 9.18 13.47
CA LYS A 23 48.33 7.85 12.96
C LYS A 23 47.30 7.17 13.88
N ILE A 24 47.46 7.31 15.21
CA ILE A 24 46.51 6.75 16.19
C ILE A 24 45.16 7.49 16.13
N ILE A 25 45.15 8.81 15.98
CA ILE A 25 43.92 9.61 15.87
C ILE A 25 43.16 9.23 14.59
N VAL A 26 43.85 9.13 13.45
CA VAL A 26 43.22 8.74 12.17
C VAL A 26 42.68 7.32 12.24
N ALA A 27 43.43 6.37 12.81
CA ALA A 27 42.97 5.00 12.99
C ALA A 27 41.73 4.92 13.91
N SER A 28 41.73 5.68 15.02
CA SER A 28 40.59 5.77 15.95
C SER A 28 39.35 6.35 15.27
N MET A 29 39.50 7.44 14.50
CA MET A 29 38.40 8.05 13.76
C MET A 29 37.84 7.13 12.68
N MET A 30 38.71 6.37 11.99
CA MET A 30 38.28 5.38 10.99
C MET A 30 37.47 4.25 11.64
N VAL A 31 37.93 3.74 12.79
CA VAL A 31 37.19 2.72 13.56
C VAL A 31 35.85 3.28 14.03
N LEU A 32 35.81 4.51 14.53
CA LEU A 32 34.56 5.16 14.93
C LEU A 32 33.58 5.30 13.76
N CYS A 33 34.04 5.73 12.59
CA CYS A 33 33.21 5.82 11.40
C CYS A 33 32.65 4.45 11.00
N VAL A 34 33.48 3.39 11.00
CA VAL A 34 33.04 2.03 10.70
C VAL A 34 31.99 1.57 11.71
N LEU A 35 32.19 1.83 13.01
CA LEU A 35 31.21 1.48 14.05
C LEU A 35 29.87 2.20 13.86
N ILE A 36 29.89 3.49 13.49
CA ILE A 36 28.68 4.26 13.19
C ILE A 36 27.95 3.67 11.97
N PHE A 37 28.69 3.34 10.91
CA PHE A 37 28.09 2.72 9.71
C PHE A 37 27.50 1.33 10.01
N VAL A 38 28.20 0.50 10.79
CA VAL A 38 27.67 -0.81 11.20
C VAL A 38 26.44 -0.65 12.09
N ALA A 39 26.43 0.29 13.03
CA ALA A 39 25.26 0.57 13.86
C ALA A 39 24.08 1.08 13.02
N ALA A 40 24.32 1.98 12.07
CA ALA A 40 23.28 2.47 11.15
C ALA A 40 22.75 1.36 10.23
N ALA A 41 23.63 0.48 9.73
CA ALA A 41 23.23 -0.66 8.91
C ALA A 41 22.47 -1.71 9.72
N ALA A 42 22.89 -2.01 10.95
CA ALA A 42 22.19 -2.92 11.85
C ALA A 42 20.82 -2.35 12.27
N TRP A 43 20.76 -1.05 12.59
CA TRP A 43 19.50 -0.35 12.84
C TRP A 43 18.58 -0.40 11.63
N PHE A 44 19.11 -0.11 10.43
CA PHE A 44 18.37 -0.19 9.18
C PHE A 44 17.85 -1.60 8.91
N MET A 45 18.67 -2.65 9.10
CA MET A 45 18.27 -4.05 8.95
C MET A 45 17.22 -4.47 9.97
N LEU A 46 17.32 -4.03 11.23
CA LEU A 46 16.31 -4.30 12.25
C LEU A 46 14.98 -3.59 11.96
N PHE A 47 15.02 -2.41 11.33
CA PHE A 47 13.83 -1.68 10.90
C PHE A 47 13.24 -2.17 9.55
N GLN A 48 13.90 -3.10 8.84
CA GLN A 48 13.35 -3.68 7.60
C GLN A 48 12.11 -4.54 7.82
N GLY A 49 11.71 -4.84 9.07
CA GLY A 49 10.39 -5.42 9.35
C GLY A 49 9.24 -4.59 8.78
N GLU A 50 9.44 -3.29 8.55
CA GLU A 50 8.46 -2.43 7.88
C GLU A 50 8.54 -2.47 6.34
N MET A 51 9.58 -3.10 5.78
CA MET A 51 9.84 -3.19 4.33
C MET A 51 9.20 -4.40 3.65
N THR A 52 8.78 -5.41 4.42
CA THR A 52 8.25 -6.69 3.93
C THR A 52 6.81 -6.59 3.44
N GLU A 53 6.42 -7.49 2.53
CA GLU A 53 5.02 -7.69 2.21
C GLU A 53 4.27 -8.18 3.46
N PRO A 54 3.01 -7.76 3.67
CA PRO A 54 2.21 -8.21 4.80
C PRO A 54 2.04 -9.72 4.77
N THR A 55 2.09 -10.35 5.94
CA THR A 55 1.87 -11.78 6.05
C THR A 55 0.43 -12.13 5.66
N GLU A 56 0.16 -13.40 5.37
CA GLU A 56 -1.20 -13.83 5.04
C GLU A 56 -2.18 -13.59 6.20
N GLU A 57 -1.72 -13.72 7.45
CA GLU A 57 -2.54 -13.40 8.63
C GLU A 57 -2.88 -11.90 8.70
N GLU A 58 -1.93 -11.02 8.38
CA GLU A 58 -2.16 -9.57 8.34
C GLU A 58 -3.13 -9.20 7.21
N LYS A 59 -3.02 -9.84 6.04
CA LYS A 59 -4.00 -9.67 4.94
C LYS A 59 -5.39 -10.13 5.35
N GLN A 60 -5.52 -11.30 5.99
CA GLN A 60 -6.81 -11.79 6.48
C GLN A 60 -7.44 -10.83 7.49
N ALA A 61 -6.64 -10.32 8.45
CA ALA A 61 -7.10 -9.32 9.39
C ALA A 61 -7.57 -8.05 8.67
N ALA A 62 -6.80 -7.55 7.70
CA ALA A 62 -7.17 -6.39 6.90
C ALA A 62 -8.47 -6.59 6.09
N ILE A 63 -8.69 -7.78 5.54
CA ILE A 63 -9.96 -8.14 4.87
C ILE A 63 -11.12 -8.09 5.87
N LEU A 64 -10.94 -8.60 7.09
CA LEU A 64 -11.98 -8.54 8.12
C LEU A 64 -12.23 -7.11 8.63
N HIS A 65 -11.21 -6.26 8.67
CA HIS A 65 -11.36 -4.82 8.93
C HIS A 65 -12.16 -4.14 7.82
N ALA A 66 -11.84 -4.40 6.55
CA ALA A 66 -12.61 -3.89 5.42
C ALA A 66 -14.07 -4.40 5.46
N ALA A 67 -14.28 -5.65 5.85
CA ALA A 67 -15.60 -6.26 6.03
C ALA A 67 -16.41 -5.65 7.19
N GLY A 68 -15.78 -4.92 8.12
CA GLY A 68 -16.42 -4.43 9.34
C GLY A 68 -16.68 -5.53 10.38
N LEU A 69 -15.96 -6.65 10.30
CA LEU A 69 -16.09 -7.80 11.21
C LEU A 69 -15.11 -7.74 12.39
N MET A 70 -14.14 -6.82 12.35
CA MET A 70 -13.19 -6.56 13.43
C MET A 70 -13.62 -5.34 14.24
N LYS A 71 -13.60 -5.45 15.58
CA LYS A 71 -13.92 -4.35 16.50
C LYS A 71 -12.70 -3.60 17.05
N SER A 72 -11.51 -4.20 16.95
CA SER A 72 -10.24 -3.65 17.41
C SER A 72 -9.15 -4.04 16.42
N GLU A 73 -8.08 -3.23 16.33
CA GLU A 73 -6.86 -3.55 15.57
C GLU A 73 -6.10 -4.74 16.18
N THR A 74 -6.36 -5.07 17.45
CA THR A 74 -5.75 -6.20 18.15
C THR A 74 -6.77 -7.31 18.39
N GLN A 75 -6.63 -8.42 17.66
CA GLN A 75 -7.36 -9.66 17.90
C GLN A 75 -6.39 -10.84 17.85
N ASP A 76 -6.65 -11.89 18.62
CA ASP A 76 -5.80 -13.07 18.60
C ASP A 76 -5.87 -13.79 17.23
N LYS A 77 -4.75 -14.39 16.82
CA LYS A 77 -4.60 -15.02 15.49
C LYS A 77 -5.68 -16.07 15.20
N LYS A 78 -6.06 -16.88 16.20
CA LYS A 78 -7.07 -17.95 16.03
C LYS A 78 -8.46 -17.37 15.78
N SER A 79 -8.81 -16.27 16.44
CA SER A 79 -10.05 -15.56 16.19
C SER A 79 -10.11 -14.97 14.77
N VAL A 80 -9.01 -14.40 14.27
CA VAL A 80 -8.92 -13.88 12.89
C VAL A 80 -9.18 -14.99 11.88
N GLU A 81 -8.47 -16.11 12.00
CA GLU A 81 -8.63 -17.28 11.13
C GLU A 81 -10.07 -17.82 11.17
N THR A 82 -10.66 -17.93 12.37
CA THR A 82 -12.04 -18.42 12.54
C THR A 82 -13.07 -17.51 11.88
N LEU A 83 -12.94 -16.18 12.07
CA LEU A 83 -13.83 -15.21 11.45
C LEU A 83 -13.69 -15.20 9.92
N TYR A 84 -12.45 -15.27 9.44
CA TYR A 84 -12.15 -15.31 8.02
C TYR A 84 -12.80 -16.53 7.36
N HIS A 85 -12.56 -17.74 7.86
CA HIS A 85 -13.17 -18.95 7.31
C HIS A 85 -14.71 -18.98 7.46
N ARG A 86 -15.26 -18.36 8.51
CA ARG A 86 -16.71 -18.32 8.70
C ARG A 86 -17.39 -17.41 7.66
N TYR A 87 -16.86 -16.20 7.47
CA TYR A 87 -17.58 -15.13 6.78
C TYR A 87 -17.02 -14.78 5.40
N ILE A 88 -15.77 -15.13 5.09
CA ILE A 88 -15.12 -14.73 3.84
C ILE A 88 -15.11 -15.90 2.85
N ILE A 89 -15.51 -15.61 1.61
CA ILE A 89 -15.39 -16.51 0.46
C ILE A 89 -14.45 -15.86 -0.54
N GLN A 90 -13.24 -16.38 -0.66
CA GLN A 90 -12.29 -15.95 -1.70
C GLN A 90 -12.66 -16.58 -3.05
N ARG A 91 -12.65 -15.76 -4.09
CA ARG A 91 -12.79 -16.16 -5.49
C ARG A 91 -11.76 -15.41 -6.32
N HIS A 92 -11.54 -15.89 -7.53
CA HIS A 92 -10.75 -15.19 -8.52
C HIS A 92 -11.65 -14.69 -9.64
N VAL A 93 -11.27 -13.57 -10.24
CA VAL A 93 -11.98 -12.96 -11.36
C VAL A 93 -11.03 -12.73 -12.52
N ASN A 94 -11.49 -13.01 -13.73
CA ASN A 94 -10.82 -12.57 -14.95
C ASN A 94 -11.17 -11.09 -15.18
N LEU A 95 -10.19 -10.19 -15.13
CA LEU A 95 -10.38 -8.74 -15.27
C LEU A 95 -10.73 -8.31 -16.71
N ASP A 96 -10.52 -9.16 -17.72
CA ASP A 96 -10.89 -8.85 -19.11
C ASP A 96 -12.37 -9.16 -19.37
N SER A 97 -12.87 -10.30 -18.86
CA SER A 97 -14.28 -10.69 -19.03
C SER A 97 -15.18 -10.25 -17.88
N GLY A 98 -14.66 -10.16 -16.65
CA GLY A 98 -15.43 -9.98 -15.42
C GLY A 98 -16.06 -11.27 -14.88
N GLU A 99 -15.68 -12.45 -15.38
CA GLU A 99 -16.18 -13.76 -14.91
C GLU A 99 -15.42 -14.23 -13.67
N LEU A 100 -16.14 -14.89 -12.75
CA LEU A 100 -15.51 -15.68 -11.71
C LEU A 100 -14.84 -16.91 -12.31
N VAL A 101 -13.63 -17.20 -11.86
CA VAL A 101 -12.81 -18.32 -12.31
C VAL A 101 -13.00 -19.49 -11.34
N ALA A 102 -13.32 -20.69 -11.85
CA ALA A 102 -13.55 -21.87 -11.02
C ALA A 102 -12.26 -22.36 -10.35
N GLY A 103 -12.38 -22.82 -9.10
CA GLY A 103 -11.28 -23.30 -8.25
C GLY A 103 -10.67 -24.63 -8.72
N SER A 104 -9.95 -24.58 -9.83
CA SER A 104 -8.97 -25.57 -10.29
C SER A 104 -8.10 -25.03 -11.43
N SER A 105 -8.45 -23.87 -12.02
CA SER A 105 -7.63 -23.17 -13.01
C SER A 105 -6.69 -22.12 -12.41
N ALA A 106 -6.63 -21.97 -11.08
CA ALA A 106 -5.67 -21.08 -10.41
C ALA A 106 -4.21 -21.49 -10.69
N ASP A 107 -3.95 -22.79 -10.97
CA ASP A 107 -2.63 -23.30 -11.36
C ASP A 107 -2.39 -23.28 -12.89
N THR A 108 -3.41 -23.05 -13.73
CA THR A 108 -3.28 -23.14 -15.21
C THR A 108 -3.62 -21.87 -15.98
N ALA A 109 -4.36 -20.93 -15.40
CA ALA A 109 -4.32 -19.54 -15.84
C ALA A 109 -3.01 -18.95 -15.33
N ARG A 110 -1.89 -19.28 -16.00
CA ARG A 110 -0.60 -18.58 -15.81
C ARG A 110 -0.94 -17.12 -15.64
N GLN A 111 -0.67 -16.57 -14.45
CA GLN A 111 -0.97 -15.19 -14.09
C GLN A 111 -0.30 -14.29 -15.14
N LYS A 112 -1.02 -13.99 -16.21
CA LYS A 112 -0.48 -13.28 -17.35
C LYS A 112 -0.47 -11.83 -16.94
N CYS A 113 0.65 -11.40 -16.41
CA CYS A 113 0.88 -10.02 -16.05
C CYS A 113 1.55 -9.32 -17.23
N GLU A 114 0.91 -8.27 -17.72
CA GLU A 114 1.43 -7.45 -18.79
C GLU A 114 1.89 -6.11 -18.24
N LYS A 115 3.02 -5.62 -18.76
CA LYS A 115 3.49 -4.28 -18.46
C LYS A 115 2.54 -3.26 -19.09
N LEU A 116 2.10 -2.29 -18.29
CA LEU A 116 1.25 -1.22 -18.76
C LEU A 116 2.08 -0.10 -19.39
N ALA A 117 1.51 0.50 -20.44
CA ALA A 117 2.02 1.75 -20.97
C ALA A 117 1.60 2.91 -20.04
N PRO A 118 2.41 3.97 -19.87
CA PRO A 118 2.11 5.06 -18.92
C PRO A 118 0.73 5.68 -19.10
N GLU A 119 0.25 5.80 -20.34
CA GLU A 119 -1.04 6.39 -20.69
C GLU A 119 -2.22 5.53 -20.21
N ARG A 120 -1.98 4.22 -20.03
CA ARG A 120 -2.96 3.25 -19.53
C ARG A 120 -2.73 2.90 -18.05
N ASP A 121 -1.82 3.59 -17.38
CA ASP A 121 -1.43 3.33 -15.99
C ASP A 121 -1.51 4.60 -15.10
N PRO A 122 -2.68 5.24 -14.98
CA PRO A 122 -2.84 6.42 -14.15
C PRO A 122 -2.56 6.14 -12.66
N ALA A 123 -2.74 4.89 -12.21
CA ALA A 123 -2.45 4.44 -10.85
C ALA A 123 -0.96 4.07 -10.63
N GLN A 124 -0.15 4.04 -11.69
CA GLN A 124 1.26 3.65 -11.69
C GLN A 124 1.51 2.27 -11.05
N VAL A 125 0.62 1.30 -11.31
CA VAL A 125 0.75 -0.09 -10.86
C VAL A 125 1.79 -0.86 -11.69
N ARG A 126 2.21 -0.31 -12.85
CA ARG A 126 3.24 -0.78 -13.79
C ARG A 126 2.91 -2.07 -14.54
N GLN A 127 2.20 -2.98 -13.88
CA GLN A 127 1.77 -4.24 -14.43
C GLN A 127 0.32 -4.53 -14.04
N ARG A 128 -0.39 -5.22 -14.92
CA ARG A 128 -1.74 -5.72 -14.67
C ARG A 128 -1.77 -7.21 -15.02
N CYS A 129 -2.29 -8.01 -14.10
CA CYS A 129 -2.52 -9.43 -14.33
C CYS A 129 -3.95 -9.68 -14.82
N THR A 130 -4.15 -10.67 -15.70
CA THR A 130 -5.49 -11.02 -16.20
C THR A 130 -6.43 -11.50 -15.09
N VAL A 131 -5.89 -12.15 -14.05
CA VAL A 131 -6.67 -12.70 -12.94
C VAL A 131 -6.36 -11.92 -11.66
N ALA A 132 -7.38 -11.63 -10.88
CA ALA A 132 -7.26 -10.97 -9.57
C ALA A 132 -8.20 -11.58 -8.52
N ASP A 133 -7.90 -11.35 -7.25
CA ASP A 133 -8.72 -11.80 -6.14
C ASP A 133 -9.93 -10.90 -5.92
N VAL A 134 -11.01 -11.52 -5.44
CA VAL A 134 -12.19 -10.86 -4.84
C VAL A 134 -12.64 -11.67 -3.63
N PHE A 135 -13.19 -10.99 -2.63
CA PHE A 135 -13.61 -11.62 -1.38
C PHE A 135 -15.07 -11.27 -1.10
N PHE A 136 -15.95 -12.27 -1.11
CA PHE A 136 -17.35 -12.08 -0.75
C PHE A 136 -17.53 -12.23 0.75
N VAL A 137 -18.34 -11.37 1.35
CA VAL A 137 -18.60 -11.37 2.80
C VAL A 137 -20.02 -11.84 3.06
N LYS A 138 -20.13 -12.92 3.83
CA LYS A 138 -21.39 -13.44 4.35
C LYS A 138 -21.80 -12.73 5.63
N ASP A 139 -23.10 -12.66 5.87
CA ASP A 139 -23.65 -12.36 7.18
C ASP A 139 -23.84 -13.62 8.05
N LYS A 140 -24.55 -13.44 9.18
CA LYS A 140 -24.86 -14.53 10.12
C LYS A 140 -25.80 -15.59 9.55
N ASN A 141 -26.61 -15.23 8.54
CA ASN A 141 -27.57 -16.10 7.86
C ASN A 141 -26.95 -16.79 6.63
N ASN A 142 -25.65 -16.58 6.38
CA ASN A 142 -24.91 -17.02 5.20
C ASN A 142 -25.32 -16.32 3.88
N GLU A 143 -25.99 -15.16 3.96
CA GLU A 143 -26.27 -14.35 2.78
C GLU A 143 -25.09 -13.45 2.48
N ILE A 144 -24.79 -13.29 1.19
CA ILE A 144 -23.71 -12.40 0.74
C ILE A 144 -24.22 -10.96 0.82
N GLN A 145 -23.45 -10.09 1.48
CA GLN A 145 -23.86 -8.70 1.73
C GLN A 145 -22.99 -7.67 1.01
N GLN A 146 -21.74 -8.03 0.72
CA GLN A 146 -20.76 -7.15 0.09
C GLN A 146 -19.65 -7.96 -0.58
N VAL A 147 -18.93 -7.30 -1.47
CA VAL A 147 -17.68 -7.79 -2.07
C VAL A 147 -16.55 -6.86 -1.67
N ILE A 148 -15.38 -7.42 -1.41
CA ILE A 148 -14.14 -6.71 -1.15
C ILE A 148 -13.20 -6.95 -2.31
N ILE A 149 -12.63 -5.88 -2.85
CA ILE A 149 -11.62 -5.92 -3.90
C ILE A 149 -10.31 -5.31 -3.42
N PRO A 150 -9.15 -5.92 -3.71
CA PRO A 150 -7.86 -5.29 -3.49
C PRO A 150 -7.65 -4.15 -4.50
N VAL A 151 -7.19 -3.02 -3.98
CA VAL A 151 -6.88 -1.81 -4.76
C VAL A 151 -5.46 -1.41 -4.42
N THR A 152 -4.64 -1.22 -5.45
CA THR A 152 -3.24 -0.81 -5.30
C THR A 152 -2.93 0.38 -6.19
N GLY A 153 -2.12 1.32 -5.72
CA GLY A 153 -1.56 2.32 -6.61
C GLY A 153 -0.62 3.29 -5.91
N LYS A 154 0.00 4.15 -6.72
CA LYS A 154 1.09 5.01 -6.28
C LYS A 154 0.54 6.23 -5.52
N GLY A 155 0.95 6.35 -4.26
CA GLY A 155 0.84 7.57 -3.47
C GLY A 155 1.97 8.56 -3.77
N ALA A 156 2.20 9.51 -2.88
CA ALA A 156 3.29 10.48 -3.02
C ALA A 156 4.67 9.84 -2.82
N LYS A 157 4.79 8.89 -1.88
CA LYS A 157 6.07 8.29 -1.45
C LYS A 157 6.10 6.79 -1.70
N SER A 158 5.01 6.06 -1.50
CA SER A 158 4.99 4.58 -1.61
C SER A 158 3.96 4.08 -2.62
N MET A 159 4.01 2.78 -2.92
CA MET A 159 2.80 2.08 -3.35
C MET A 159 1.90 1.93 -2.12
N MET A 160 0.61 2.11 -2.31
CA MET A 160 -0.39 2.00 -1.25
C MET A 160 -1.35 0.88 -1.62
N HIS A 161 -1.67 0.03 -0.64
CA HIS A 161 -2.54 -1.11 -0.80
C HIS A 161 -3.73 -0.99 0.15
N ALA A 162 -4.91 -1.19 -0.41
CA ALA A 162 -6.17 -1.10 0.30
C ALA A 162 -7.10 -2.24 -0.09
N PHE A 163 -8.01 -2.54 0.83
CA PHE A 163 -9.21 -3.29 0.55
C PHE A 163 -10.40 -2.33 0.47
N LEU A 164 -11.10 -2.37 -0.65
CA LEU A 164 -12.29 -1.57 -0.89
C LEU A 164 -13.51 -2.50 -0.83
N ALA A 165 -14.36 -2.29 0.17
CA ALA A 165 -15.61 -3.02 0.35
C ALA A 165 -16.74 -2.28 -0.37
N LEU A 166 -17.50 -3.01 -1.18
CA LEU A 166 -18.59 -2.50 -2.01
C LEU A 166 -19.88 -3.30 -1.76
N GLY A 167 -21.02 -2.62 -1.80
CA GLY A 167 -22.32 -3.28 -1.84
C GLY A 167 -22.48 -4.14 -3.09
N LEU A 168 -23.49 -5.01 -3.07
CA LEU A 168 -23.83 -5.86 -4.23
C LEU A 168 -24.44 -5.08 -5.40
N ASP A 169 -24.52 -3.76 -5.34
CA ASP A 169 -24.80 -2.91 -6.49
C ASP A 169 -23.52 -2.55 -7.28
N GLY A 170 -22.36 -3.04 -6.84
CA GLY A 170 -21.07 -2.91 -7.52
C GLY A 170 -20.48 -1.50 -7.49
N ARG A 171 -21.09 -0.56 -6.77
CA ARG A 171 -20.69 0.86 -6.82
C ARG A 171 -20.78 1.60 -5.48
N THR A 172 -21.65 1.20 -4.56
CA THR A 172 -21.74 1.85 -3.25
C THR A 172 -20.67 1.33 -2.31
N VAL A 173 -19.84 2.23 -1.79
CA VAL A 173 -18.77 1.93 -0.84
C VAL A 173 -19.36 1.56 0.52
N ARG A 174 -18.92 0.43 1.05
CA ARG A 174 -19.17 0.00 2.44
C ARG A 174 -18.04 0.42 3.35
N ASN A 175 -16.80 0.31 2.89
CA ASN A 175 -15.61 0.67 3.64
C ASN A 175 -14.39 0.79 2.72
N LEU A 176 -13.39 1.57 3.14
CA LEU A 176 -12.06 1.61 2.53
C LEU A 176 -11.02 1.44 3.65
N TYR A 177 -10.17 0.42 3.53
CA TYR A 177 -9.16 0.10 4.53
C TYR A 177 -7.78 -0.04 3.86
N TYR A 178 -6.91 0.93 4.11
CA TYR A 178 -5.48 0.83 3.76
C TYR A 178 -4.78 -0.06 4.77
N TYR A 179 -4.12 -1.11 4.28
CA TYR A 179 -3.39 -2.07 5.12
C TYR A 179 -1.88 -1.99 4.93
N GLN A 180 -1.42 -1.30 3.88
CA GLN A 180 0.00 -1.06 3.66
C GLN A 180 0.22 0.25 2.91
N GLN A 181 0.99 1.15 3.52
CA GLN A 181 1.47 2.41 2.93
C GLN A 181 2.74 2.87 3.65
N ARG A 182 3.53 3.76 3.03
CA ARG A 182 4.70 4.43 3.64
C ARG A 182 4.74 5.91 3.26
N GLU A 183 3.57 6.53 3.30
CA GLU A 183 3.42 7.96 3.12
C GLU A 183 3.97 8.70 4.34
N THR A 184 4.18 10.00 4.22
CA THR A 184 4.72 10.79 5.34
C THR A 184 3.71 10.83 6.51
N PRO A 185 4.13 10.49 7.75
CA PRO A 185 3.28 10.59 8.94
C PRO A 185 2.64 11.97 9.08
N PHE A 186 1.40 12.01 9.60
CA PHE A 186 0.58 13.23 9.74
C PHE A 186 0.24 13.98 8.45
N LEU A 187 0.71 13.51 7.29
CA LEU A 187 0.32 13.98 5.96
C LEU A 187 -0.38 12.83 5.23
N GLY A 188 0.28 12.19 4.26
CA GLY A 188 -0.33 11.14 3.45
C GLY A 188 -0.71 9.88 4.23
N ALA A 189 -0.03 9.58 5.35
CA ALA A 189 -0.40 8.43 6.19
C ALA A 189 -1.80 8.57 6.82
N ARG A 190 -2.41 9.77 6.77
CA ARG A 190 -3.79 10.00 7.22
C ARG A 190 -4.85 9.30 6.36
N VAL A 191 -4.48 8.56 5.31
CA VAL A 191 -5.38 7.59 4.66
C VAL A 191 -5.91 6.53 5.64
N GLU A 192 -5.22 6.31 6.77
CA GLU A 192 -5.64 5.42 7.86
C GLU A 192 -6.48 6.13 8.95
N ASP A 193 -6.52 7.47 8.94
CA ASP A 193 -7.24 8.27 9.94
C ASP A 193 -8.74 7.97 9.90
N ALA A 194 -9.31 7.63 11.05
CA ALA A 194 -10.73 7.33 11.19
C ALA A 194 -11.63 8.48 10.71
N ASN A 195 -11.19 9.74 10.88
CA ASN A 195 -11.94 10.91 10.43
C ASN A 195 -11.99 11.05 8.91
N TRP A 196 -10.98 10.56 8.21
CA TRP A 196 -10.99 10.54 6.76
C TRP A 196 -11.74 9.31 6.24
N ARG A 197 -11.49 8.13 6.83
CA ARG A 197 -12.16 6.86 6.48
C ARG A 197 -13.68 6.91 6.62
N LYS A 198 -14.23 7.62 7.62
CA LYS A 198 -15.69 7.74 7.83
C LYS A 198 -16.44 8.43 6.69
N GLN A 199 -15.75 9.11 5.77
CA GLN A 199 -16.37 9.77 4.62
C GLN A 199 -16.77 8.79 3.51
N TRP A 200 -16.16 7.60 3.49
CA TRP A 200 -16.28 6.63 2.40
C TRP A 200 -17.59 5.85 2.39
N PRO A 201 -18.10 5.32 3.52
CA PRO A 201 -19.35 4.56 3.52
C PRO A 201 -20.51 5.38 2.92
N GLY A 202 -21.23 4.80 1.96
CA GLY A 202 -22.34 5.44 1.26
C GLY A 202 -21.96 6.20 -0.02
N LYS A 203 -20.66 6.48 -0.24
CA LYS A 203 -20.20 7.05 -1.52
C LYS A 203 -20.39 6.08 -2.67
N ARG A 204 -20.47 6.59 -3.88
CA ARG A 204 -20.52 5.84 -5.13
C ARG A 204 -19.26 6.10 -5.92
N LEU A 205 -18.74 5.05 -6.54
CA LEU A 205 -17.49 5.13 -7.32
C LEU A 205 -17.72 5.11 -8.83
N LEU A 206 -18.89 4.62 -9.26
CA LEU A 206 -19.32 4.54 -10.64
C LEU A 206 -20.57 5.39 -10.86
N ASP A 207 -20.59 6.16 -11.94
CA ASP A 207 -21.78 6.88 -12.40
C ASP A 207 -22.88 5.91 -12.90
N ASN A 208 -23.99 6.45 -13.36
CA ASN A 208 -25.11 5.64 -13.88
C ASN A 208 -24.78 4.92 -15.20
N SER A 209 -23.72 5.34 -15.89
CA SER A 209 -23.19 4.70 -17.10
C SER A 209 -22.12 3.65 -16.80
N GLY A 210 -21.78 3.45 -15.53
CA GLY A 210 -20.75 2.50 -15.10
C GLY A 210 -19.32 3.02 -15.27
N HIS A 211 -19.12 4.33 -15.43
CA HIS A 211 -17.80 4.94 -15.51
C HIS A 211 -17.29 5.43 -14.15
N PRO A 212 -15.97 5.37 -13.88
CA PRO A 212 -15.39 5.93 -12.67
C PRO A 212 -15.72 7.42 -12.49
N ALA A 213 -16.25 7.77 -11.33
CA ALA A 213 -16.75 9.10 -11.02
C ALA A 213 -16.19 9.69 -9.72
N LEU A 214 -15.40 8.92 -8.96
CA LEU A 214 -14.82 9.38 -7.70
C LEU A 214 -13.96 10.63 -7.90
N LYS A 215 -14.14 11.60 -7.00
CA LYS A 215 -13.31 12.80 -6.89
C LYS A 215 -12.82 12.98 -5.46
N ILE A 216 -11.57 13.38 -5.30
CA ILE A 216 -10.98 13.76 -4.02
C ILE A 216 -10.51 15.21 -4.11
N VAL A 217 -11.25 16.10 -3.46
CA VAL A 217 -11.08 17.55 -3.60
C VAL A 217 -10.43 18.15 -2.34
N GLN A 218 -9.50 19.10 -2.51
CA GLN A 218 -8.85 19.74 -1.35
C GLN A 218 -9.76 20.76 -0.67
N ASP A 219 -10.55 21.47 -1.47
CA ASP A 219 -11.54 22.41 -0.96
C ASP A 219 -12.85 21.69 -0.72
N LYS A 220 -13.41 21.88 0.47
CA LYS A 220 -14.68 21.26 0.83
C LYS A 220 -15.74 21.68 -0.18
N PRO A 221 -16.39 20.74 -0.87
CA PRO A 221 -17.46 21.11 -1.78
C PRO A 221 -18.58 21.75 -0.95
N GLU A 222 -19.20 22.80 -1.48
CA GLU A 222 -20.34 23.46 -0.81
C GLU A 222 -21.48 22.47 -0.53
N HIS A 223 -21.56 21.39 -1.33
CA HIS A 223 -22.55 20.33 -1.23
C HIS A 223 -21.86 18.97 -1.24
N ALA A 224 -22.20 18.12 -0.27
CA ALA A 224 -21.73 16.74 -0.25
C ALA A 224 -22.50 15.92 -1.30
N ASP A 225 -21.85 15.63 -2.42
CA ASP A 225 -22.39 14.69 -3.43
C ASP A 225 -22.00 13.24 -3.10
N GLU A 226 -22.55 12.30 -3.88
CA GLU A 226 -22.31 10.87 -3.71
C GLU A 226 -20.90 10.43 -4.19
N TYR A 227 -20.19 11.26 -4.96
CA TYR A 227 -18.96 10.89 -5.67
C TYR A 227 -17.69 11.57 -5.14
N THR A 228 -17.84 12.52 -4.23
CA THR A 228 -16.77 13.39 -3.76
C THR A 228 -16.43 13.09 -2.31
N VAL A 229 -15.12 12.96 -2.04
CA VAL A 229 -14.51 12.80 -0.71
C VAL A 229 -13.55 13.95 -0.48
N ASP A 230 -13.46 14.45 0.75
CA ASP A 230 -12.49 15.48 1.09
C ASP A 230 -11.06 14.91 1.01
N GLY A 231 -10.16 15.68 0.42
CA GLY A 231 -8.73 15.40 0.39
C GLY A 231 -8.08 15.53 1.75
N ILE A 232 -6.90 14.92 1.89
CA ILE A 232 -6.08 15.07 3.08
C ILE A 232 -5.29 16.37 2.94
N SER A 233 -5.64 17.36 3.77
CA SER A 233 -4.95 18.66 3.81
C SER A 233 -3.43 18.48 3.98
N GLY A 234 -2.66 19.16 3.13
CA GLY A 234 -1.19 19.06 3.08
C GLY A 234 -0.66 17.81 2.34
N ALA A 235 -1.54 16.92 1.87
CA ALA A 235 -1.18 15.66 1.20
C ALA A 235 -1.93 15.48 -0.13
N THR A 236 -1.92 16.52 -0.98
CA THR A 236 -2.58 16.52 -2.29
C THR A 236 -2.10 15.41 -3.22
N LEU A 237 -0.79 15.11 -3.24
CA LEU A 237 -0.23 14.04 -4.08
C LEU A 237 -0.74 12.66 -3.63
N THR A 238 -0.81 12.41 -2.32
CA THR A 238 -1.38 11.17 -1.78
C THR A 238 -2.86 11.07 -2.15
N SER A 239 -3.62 12.15 -1.92
CA SER A 239 -5.05 12.22 -2.24
C SER A 239 -5.32 11.94 -3.73
N THR A 240 -4.51 12.55 -4.61
CA THR A 240 -4.57 12.30 -6.07
C THR A 240 -4.22 10.85 -6.40
N GLY A 241 -3.24 10.27 -5.70
CA GLY A 241 -2.88 8.86 -5.82
C GLY A 241 -4.05 7.94 -5.47
N VAL A 242 -4.75 8.20 -4.36
CA VAL A 242 -5.96 7.45 -3.96
C VAL A 242 -7.02 7.53 -5.05
N GLU A 243 -7.36 8.74 -5.52
CA GLU A 243 -8.38 8.95 -6.55
C GLU A 243 -8.06 8.16 -7.83
N LYS A 244 -6.84 8.31 -8.34
CA LYS A 244 -6.39 7.61 -9.55
C LYS A 244 -6.39 6.10 -9.39
N SER A 245 -5.97 5.61 -8.22
CA SER A 245 -5.93 4.18 -7.92
C SER A 245 -7.32 3.58 -7.96
N ILE A 246 -8.26 4.17 -7.22
CA ILE A 246 -9.63 3.67 -7.16
C ILE A 246 -10.28 3.80 -8.54
N ASN A 247 -10.18 4.96 -9.22
CA ASN A 247 -10.77 5.12 -10.55
C ASN A 247 -10.19 4.14 -11.59
N TYR A 248 -8.90 3.82 -11.53
CA TYR A 248 -8.29 2.79 -12.37
C TYR A 248 -8.90 1.41 -12.13
N TRP A 249 -8.94 0.98 -10.86
CA TRP A 249 -9.44 -0.36 -10.49
C TRP A 249 -10.96 -0.49 -10.67
N MET A 250 -11.71 0.60 -10.61
CA MET A 250 -13.15 0.61 -10.91
C MET A 250 -13.44 0.69 -12.42
N GLY A 251 -12.44 1.07 -13.22
CA GLY A 251 -12.58 1.23 -14.67
C GLY A 251 -12.51 -0.08 -15.47
N PRO A 252 -12.58 0.01 -16.81
CA PRO A 252 -12.56 -1.15 -17.70
C PRO A 252 -11.26 -1.97 -17.65
N GLN A 253 -10.17 -1.39 -17.15
CA GLN A 253 -8.89 -2.06 -16.99
C GLN A 253 -8.74 -2.79 -15.64
N GLY A 254 -9.69 -2.59 -14.72
CA GLY A 254 -9.71 -3.25 -13.43
C GLY A 254 -10.95 -4.14 -13.30
N TYR A 255 -11.64 -3.98 -12.18
CA TYR A 255 -12.84 -4.73 -11.81
C TYR A 255 -14.12 -4.23 -12.49
N GLY A 256 -14.07 -3.20 -13.35
CA GLY A 256 -15.27 -2.58 -13.93
C GLY A 256 -16.25 -3.59 -14.58
N GLN A 257 -15.74 -4.52 -15.38
CA GLN A 257 -16.56 -5.57 -16.02
C GLN A 257 -17.22 -6.49 -14.98
N PHE A 258 -16.45 -6.90 -13.97
CA PHE A 258 -16.95 -7.73 -12.87
C PHE A 258 -18.04 -7.02 -12.07
N LEU A 259 -17.85 -5.73 -11.76
CA LEU A 259 -18.79 -4.95 -10.97
C LEU A 259 -20.10 -4.68 -11.73
N GLN A 260 -20.04 -4.46 -13.04
CA GLN A 260 -21.23 -4.36 -13.89
C GLN A 260 -22.03 -5.67 -13.88
N ARG A 261 -21.35 -6.82 -13.95
CA ARG A 261 -21.99 -8.14 -13.84
C ARG A 261 -22.58 -8.38 -12.47
N LEU A 262 -21.85 -8.06 -11.41
CA LEU A 262 -22.30 -8.14 -10.02
C LEU A 262 -23.61 -7.33 -9.81
N ALA A 263 -23.67 -6.13 -10.40
CA ALA A 263 -24.84 -5.26 -10.31
C ALA A 263 -26.04 -5.79 -11.12
N SER A 264 -25.79 -6.44 -12.26
CA SER A 264 -26.84 -6.88 -13.19
C SER A 264 -27.39 -8.27 -12.87
N ASP A 265 -26.58 -9.15 -12.30
CA ASP A 265 -26.90 -10.57 -12.13
C ASP A 265 -26.45 -11.10 -10.76
N ARG A 266 -27.18 -10.69 -9.73
CA ARG A 266 -26.91 -11.09 -8.34
C ARG A 266 -27.10 -12.58 -8.07
N ASN A 267 -27.95 -13.25 -8.87
CA ASN A 267 -28.35 -14.64 -8.63
C ASN A 267 -27.45 -15.66 -9.34
N ASN A 268 -26.71 -15.26 -10.39
CA ASN A 268 -25.74 -16.13 -11.06
C ASN A 268 -24.31 -16.01 -10.53
N LEU A 269 -24.12 -15.35 -9.39
CA LEU A 269 -22.91 -15.53 -8.60
C LEU A 269 -22.94 -16.96 -8.05
N ASN A 270 -22.42 -17.93 -8.82
CA ASN A 270 -22.20 -19.30 -8.36
C ASN A 270 -21.16 -19.30 -7.23
N LEU A 271 -21.57 -18.86 -6.04
CA LEU A 271 -20.77 -18.73 -4.83
C LEU A 271 -20.88 -19.97 -3.96
#